data_AF-A0A183CXY1-F1
#
_entry.id   AF-A0A183CXY1-F1
#
_cell.length_a   1.000
_cell.length_b   1.000
_cell.length_c   1.000
_cell.angle_alpha   90.00
_cell.angle_beta   90.00
_cell.angle_gamma   90.00
#
_symmetry.space_group_name_H-M   'P 1'
#
loop_
_entity.id
_entity.type
_entity.pdbx_description
1 polymer ?
#
loop_
_entity_poly.entity_id
_entity_poly.type
_entity_poly.pdbx_seq_one_letter_code
_entity_poly.pdbx_strand_id
1 'polypeptide(L)'
;MATNDAEKLYLKVEKGRRPSIRLSGESRSVQVTVPCDQRTNWPAARAQMTGGITVVVQRLEQQYKITIQHIMERKPDICVFVNALAHEREIKTCVRNISTQLSHVGVAGPNLEVTGRINAKKVTFESTAGALHSSSKLSARSVTLKAQHIFIMPEAIYSCAKLRVVSRRIQVDGCIRCWSQERSRMIVLIDAALLHIGVDGAIGASRTIFDKSVLRTSEDAVNLLYFRLTGCLANFGRIVSHSKMMLHVGGSVLSLQDSRIDSASRGYAALKQIKGVSSGASDSLPTSRTLSSAILCEKPDTVAQLLESGVDLNDLIKVLKIYNYQF
;
A
#
# COMPACT_ATOMS: atom_id res chain seq x y z
N MET A 1 24.36 29.91 -1.37
CA MET A 1 23.48 29.36 -2.43
C MET A 1 22.05 29.37 -1.89
N ALA A 2 21.24 30.36 -2.27
CA ALA A 2 19.86 30.51 -1.81
C ALA A 2 19.03 29.29 -2.27
N THR A 3 18.35 28.65 -1.32
CA THR A 3 17.54 27.47 -1.60
C THR A 3 16.37 27.83 -2.49
N ASN A 4 16.18 27.01 -3.53
CA ASN A 4 15.16 27.11 -4.56
C ASN A 4 13.75 26.78 -4.01
N ASP A 5 13.34 27.48 -2.94
CA ASP A 5 12.05 27.30 -2.24
C ASP A 5 10.88 27.93 -3.03
N ALA A 6 11.17 28.64 -4.12
CA ALA A 6 10.22 29.29 -5.00
C ALA A 6 9.27 28.33 -5.76
N GLU A 7 9.47 27.01 -5.67
CA GLU A 7 8.65 26.01 -6.38
C GLU A 7 7.99 24.98 -5.44
N LYS A 8 7.86 25.28 -4.13
CA LYS A 8 7.23 24.37 -3.15
C LYS A 8 5.86 24.87 -2.71
N LEU A 9 4.96 23.93 -2.41
CA LEU A 9 3.64 24.20 -1.87
C LEU A 9 3.26 23.14 -0.84
N TYR A 10 2.85 23.57 0.35
CA TYR A 10 2.35 22.67 1.39
C TYR A 10 0.94 23.05 1.79
N LEU A 11 -0.03 22.15 1.57
CA LEU A 11 -1.40 22.29 2.05
C LEU A 11 -1.57 21.49 3.34
N LYS A 12 -2.01 22.13 4.41
CA LYS A 12 -2.43 21.48 5.66
C LYS A 12 -3.92 21.70 5.85
N VAL A 13 -4.66 20.60 6.00
CA VAL A 13 -6.10 20.60 6.29
C VAL A 13 -6.32 20.29 7.77
N GLU A 14 -7.11 21.12 8.43
CA GLU A 14 -7.44 20.97 9.85
C GLU A 14 -8.93 21.11 10.11
N LYS A 15 -9.39 20.49 11.19
CA LYS A 15 -10.75 20.69 11.69
C LYS A 15 -10.87 22.04 12.39
N GLY A 16 -12.03 22.69 12.25
CA GLY A 16 -12.35 23.87 13.04
C GLY A 16 -13.85 24.17 13.09
N ARG A 17 -14.20 25.42 13.36
CA ARG A 17 -15.60 25.87 13.50
C ARG A 17 -16.13 26.61 12.26
N ARG A 18 -15.25 27.26 11.51
CA ARG A 18 -15.58 28.04 10.31
C ARG A 18 -14.52 27.77 9.24
N PRO A 19 -14.87 27.72 7.95
CA PRO A 19 -13.89 27.62 6.90
C PRO A 19 -13.00 28.86 6.88
N SER A 20 -11.69 28.67 6.92
CA SER A 20 -10.72 29.76 6.83
C SER A 20 -9.45 29.30 6.12
N ILE A 21 -8.80 30.24 5.42
CA ILE A 21 -7.52 30.02 4.77
C ILE A 21 -6.50 30.93 5.47
N ARG A 22 -5.41 30.34 5.98
CA ARG A 22 -4.26 31.06 6.50
C ARG A 22 -3.06 30.77 5.60
N LEU A 23 -2.44 31.82 5.10
CA LEU A 23 -1.24 31.74 4.28
C LEU A 23 -0.04 32.09 5.15
N SER A 24 0.99 31.24 5.16
CA SER A 24 2.29 31.61 5.71
C SER A 24 3.22 32.01 4.56
N GLY A 25 3.52 33.31 4.49
CA GLY A 25 4.31 33.89 3.39
C GLY A 25 5.75 33.36 3.33
N GLU A 26 6.36 33.08 4.47
CA GLU A 26 7.75 32.63 4.55
C GLU A 26 7.94 31.16 4.15
N SER A 27 6.88 30.34 4.20
CA SER A 27 6.98 28.88 4.00
C SER A 27 6.15 28.32 2.83
N ARG A 28 5.47 29.18 2.04
CA ARG A 28 4.46 28.78 1.03
C ARG A 28 3.55 27.65 1.51
N SER A 29 3.15 27.75 2.78
CA SER A 29 2.27 26.80 3.43
C SER A 29 0.89 27.41 3.55
N VAL A 30 -0.10 26.64 3.15
CA VAL A 30 -1.51 27.00 3.17
C VAL A 30 -2.17 26.13 4.24
N GLN A 31 -2.69 26.75 5.28
CA GLN A 31 -3.51 26.06 6.27
C GLN A 31 -4.98 26.34 5.96
N VAL A 32 -5.72 25.28 5.67
CA VAL A 32 -7.17 25.33 5.44
C VAL A 32 -7.87 24.68 6.61
N THR A 33 -8.72 25.45 7.27
CA THR A 33 -9.61 24.95 8.31
C THR A 33 -10.96 24.64 7.68
N VAL A 34 -11.53 23.47 7.98
CA VAL A 34 -12.87 23.05 7.51
C VAL A 34 -13.72 22.67 8.72
N PRO A 35 -15.00 23.10 8.78
CA PRO A 35 -15.87 22.73 9.88
C PRO A 35 -16.29 21.25 9.81
N CYS A 36 -16.33 20.59 10.98
CA CYS A 36 -16.92 19.25 11.09
C CYS A 36 -18.44 19.29 10.90
N ASP A 37 -19.09 20.36 11.38
CA ASP A 37 -20.50 20.61 11.10
C ASP A 37 -20.64 21.31 9.74
N GLN A 38 -21.11 20.55 8.76
CA GLN A 38 -21.34 21.05 7.41
C GLN A 38 -22.80 21.50 7.20
N ARG A 39 -23.62 21.70 8.23
CA ARG A 39 -25.00 22.20 8.04
C ARG A 39 -25.01 23.65 7.54
N THR A 40 -24.15 24.49 8.08
CA THR A 40 -24.08 25.92 7.72
C THR A 40 -23.48 26.14 6.33
N ASN A 41 -24.18 26.87 5.47
CA ASN A 41 -23.69 27.19 4.13
C ASN A 41 -22.79 28.43 4.18
N TRP A 42 -21.48 28.18 4.32
CA TRP A 42 -20.49 29.25 4.34
C TRP A 42 -20.11 29.69 2.92
N PRO A 43 -19.89 31.00 2.68
CA PRO A 43 -19.43 31.49 1.39
C PRO A 43 -18.04 30.93 1.07
N ALA A 44 -17.72 30.87 -0.23
CA ALA A 44 -16.40 30.42 -0.68
C ALA A 44 -15.31 31.34 -0.13
N ALA A 45 -14.29 30.75 0.50
CA ALA A 45 -13.10 31.47 0.93
C ALA A 45 -12.07 31.45 -0.22
N ARG A 46 -11.44 32.58 -0.50
CA ARG A 46 -10.41 32.71 -1.51
C ARG A 46 -9.21 33.44 -0.93
N ALA A 47 -8.01 32.94 -1.21
CA ALA A 47 -6.78 33.59 -0.84
C ALA A 47 -5.77 33.47 -2.00
N GLN A 48 -4.97 34.51 -2.19
CA GLN A 48 -3.92 34.54 -3.20
C GLN A 48 -2.58 34.64 -2.51
N MET A 49 -1.64 33.81 -2.94
CA MET A 49 -0.30 33.71 -2.40
C MET A 49 0.72 34.21 -3.42
N THR A 50 1.88 34.65 -2.93
CA THR A 50 3.03 35.03 -3.77
C THR A 50 3.40 33.89 -4.73
N GLY A 51 3.79 34.23 -5.96
CA GLY A 51 4.09 33.24 -7.01
C GLY A 51 2.85 32.78 -7.79
N GLY A 52 1.78 33.58 -7.82
CA GLY A 52 0.63 33.33 -8.70
C GLY A 52 -0.26 32.16 -8.28
N ILE A 53 -0.19 31.71 -7.03
CA ILE A 53 -1.01 30.60 -6.52
C ILE A 53 -2.29 31.16 -5.92
N THR A 54 -3.43 30.68 -6.39
CA THR A 54 -4.75 30.98 -5.84
C THR A 54 -5.31 29.73 -5.15
N VAL A 55 -5.79 29.90 -3.93
CA VAL A 55 -6.47 28.85 -3.16
C VAL A 55 -7.93 29.25 -2.99
N VAL A 56 -8.83 28.32 -3.32
CA VAL A 56 -10.27 28.48 -3.13
C VAL A 56 -10.78 27.31 -2.30
N VAL A 57 -11.57 27.62 -1.28
CA VAL A 57 -12.28 26.65 -0.44
C VAL A 57 -13.76 26.89 -0.61
N GLN A 58 -14.44 25.94 -1.22
CA GLN A 58 -15.86 26.04 -1.55
C GLN A 58 -16.62 24.86 -0.94
N ARG A 59 -17.79 25.13 -0.36
CA ARG A 59 -18.72 24.07 0.02
C ARG A 59 -19.45 23.53 -1.22
N LEU A 60 -19.45 22.22 -1.37
CA LEU A 60 -20.37 21.43 -2.20
C LEU A 60 -21.41 20.79 -1.28
N GLU A 61 -22.47 20.21 -1.84
CA GLU A 61 -23.63 19.69 -1.08
C GLU A 61 -23.24 18.92 0.20
N GLN A 62 -22.35 17.94 0.07
CA GLN A 62 -21.94 17.04 1.16
C GLN A 62 -20.43 17.11 1.52
N GLN A 63 -19.68 18.05 0.94
CA GLN A 63 -18.22 18.11 1.12
C GLN A 63 -17.64 19.48 0.84
N TYR A 64 -16.47 19.79 1.39
CA TYR A 64 -15.70 20.95 0.99
C TYR A 64 -14.72 20.57 -0.12
N LYS A 65 -14.59 21.43 -1.13
CA LYS A 65 -13.62 21.33 -2.19
C LYS A 65 -12.58 22.44 -2.03
N ILE A 66 -11.32 22.04 -1.93
CA ILE A 66 -10.16 22.90 -1.94
C ILE A 66 -9.53 22.80 -3.32
N THR A 67 -9.47 23.90 -4.06
CA THR A 67 -8.76 23.97 -5.33
C THR A 67 -7.59 24.92 -5.21
N ILE A 68 -6.44 24.46 -5.68
CA ILE A 68 -5.24 25.29 -5.81
C ILE A 68 -4.92 25.40 -7.30
N GLN A 69 -4.72 26.62 -7.76
CA GLN A 69 -4.42 26.92 -9.15
C GLN A 69 -3.26 27.92 -9.23
N HIS A 70 -2.23 27.56 -10.00
CA HIS A 70 -1.13 28.43 -10.38
C HIS A 70 -1.50 29.22 -11.64
N ILE A 71 -1.06 30.48 -11.71
CA ILE A 71 -1.41 31.43 -12.79
C ILE A 71 -1.04 30.92 -14.19
N MET A 72 -0.03 30.06 -14.30
CA MET A 72 0.42 29.51 -15.58
C MET A 72 -0.44 28.34 -16.09
N GLU A 73 -1.39 27.85 -15.30
CA GLU A 73 -2.13 26.61 -15.58
C GLU A 73 -3.62 26.89 -15.79
N ARG A 74 -4.18 26.35 -16.88
CA ARG A 74 -5.60 26.55 -17.24
C ARG A 74 -6.59 25.74 -16.39
N LYS A 75 -6.12 24.68 -15.74
CA LYS A 75 -6.92 23.80 -14.88
C LYS A 75 -6.40 23.89 -13.44
N PRO A 76 -7.24 23.60 -12.43
CA PRO A 76 -6.76 23.54 -11.06
C PRO A 76 -5.72 22.43 -10.93
N ASP A 77 -4.54 22.81 -10.47
CA ASP A 77 -3.38 21.94 -10.32
C ASP A 77 -3.62 20.87 -9.26
N ILE A 78 -4.32 21.24 -8.18
CA ILE A 78 -4.54 20.38 -7.02
C ILE A 78 -6.01 20.48 -6.62
N CYS A 79 -6.64 19.32 -6.45
CA CYS A 79 -8.01 19.18 -5.97
C CYS A 79 -8.03 18.26 -4.74
N VAL A 80 -8.42 18.83 -3.60
CA VAL A 80 -8.60 18.11 -2.34
C VAL A 80 -10.04 18.29 -1.88
N PHE A 81 -10.67 17.20 -1.47
CA PHE A 81 -12.01 17.16 -0.91
C PHE A 81 -11.92 16.89 0.59
N VAL A 82 -12.81 17.49 1.36
CA VAL A 82 -12.86 17.33 2.81
C VAL A 82 -14.28 16.99 3.21
N ASN A 83 -14.45 15.78 3.73
CA ASN A 83 -15.74 15.21 4.11
C ASN A 83 -15.83 15.17 5.63
N ALA A 84 -17.00 15.49 6.19
CA ALA A 84 -17.25 15.23 7.60
C ALA A 84 -17.60 13.75 7.79
N LEU A 85 -16.94 13.10 8.74
CA LEU A 85 -17.29 11.77 9.20
C LEU A 85 -18.40 11.92 10.25
N ALA A 86 -19.66 11.76 9.80
CA ALA A 86 -20.86 12.09 10.57
C ALA A 86 -20.90 11.44 11.96
N HIS A 87 -20.32 10.25 12.11
CA HIS A 87 -20.35 9.49 13.36
C HIS A 87 -19.18 9.81 14.31
N GLU A 88 -18.08 10.38 13.83
CA GLU A 88 -16.83 10.50 14.60
C GLU A 88 -16.47 11.95 14.95
N ARG A 89 -17.23 12.94 14.48
CA ARG A 89 -16.87 14.38 14.54
C ARG A 89 -15.47 14.66 13.98
N GLU A 90 -14.98 13.78 13.11
CA GLU A 90 -13.73 13.92 12.40
C GLU A 90 -13.96 14.38 10.97
N ILE A 91 -12.88 14.77 10.31
CA ILE A 91 -12.89 15.07 8.89
C ILE A 91 -11.96 14.11 8.17
N LYS A 92 -12.34 13.76 6.95
CA LYS A 92 -11.58 12.93 6.03
C LYS A 92 -11.06 13.79 4.89
N THR A 93 -9.75 13.79 4.69
CA THR A 93 -9.09 14.55 3.62
C THR A 93 -8.85 13.65 2.42
N CYS A 94 -9.46 13.93 1.28
CA CYS A 94 -9.35 13.12 0.07
C CYS A 94 -8.65 13.91 -1.05
N VAL A 95 -7.42 13.55 -1.37
CA VAL A 95 -6.69 14.09 -2.53
C VAL A 95 -7.17 13.33 -3.76
N ARG A 96 -7.69 14.02 -4.79
CA ARG A 96 -8.21 13.37 -6.02
C ARG A 96 -7.36 13.61 -7.25
N ASN A 97 -6.75 14.78 -7.33
CA ASN A 97 -5.96 15.17 -8.49
C ASN A 97 -4.82 16.07 -8.07
N ILE A 98 -3.63 15.76 -8.56
CA ILE A 98 -2.46 16.64 -8.54
C ILE A 98 -1.85 16.55 -9.92
N SER A 99 -1.75 17.66 -10.63
CA SER A 99 -1.08 17.77 -11.92
C SER A 99 -0.43 19.13 -11.95
N THR A 100 0.85 19.20 -11.61
CA THR A 100 1.54 20.48 -11.46
C THR A 100 3.01 20.40 -11.86
N GLN A 101 3.54 21.53 -12.30
CA GLN A 101 4.97 21.72 -12.59
C GLN A 101 5.80 22.11 -11.37
N LEU A 102 5.15 22.37 -10.21
CA LEU A 102 5.81 22.66 -8.95
C LEU A 102 6.83 21.57 -8.59
N SER A 103 7.98 21.99 -8.05
CA SER A 103 9.06 21.09 -7.64
C SER A 103 8.61 20.09 -6.57
N HIS A 104 7.71 20.52 -5.68
CA HIS A 104 7.26 19.74 -4.54
C HIS A 104 5.87 20.19 -4.07
N VAL A 105 4.97 19.23 -3.96
CA VAL A 105 3.66 19.40 -3.31
C VAL A 105 3.57 18.53 -2.05
N GLY A 106 3.25 19.14 -0.91
CA GLY A 106 2.85 18.44 0.30
C GLY A 106 1.36 18.61 0.57
N VAL A 107 0.67 17.53 0.92
CA VAL A 107 -0.70 17.58 1.45
C VAL A 107 -0.74 16.83 2.77
N ALA A 108 -1.18 17.54 3.82
CA ALA A 108 -1.34 17.01 5.16
C ALA A 108 -2.80 17.18 5.60
N GLY A 109 -3.36 16.17 6.26
CA GLY A 109 -4.71 16.25 6.80
C GLY A 109 -5.14 14.99 7.54
N PRO A 110 -6.21 15.04 8.34
CA PRO A 110 -6.74 13.88 9.05
C PRO A 110 -7.38 12.88 8.07
N ASN A 111 -7.28 11.59 8.44
CA ASN A 111 -7.78 10.43 7.71
C ASN A 111 -7.52 10.56 6.20
N LEU A 112 -6.24 10.68 5.84
CA LEU A 112 -5.83 11.09 4.50
C LEU A 112 -6.06 9.96 3.50
N GLU A 113 -6.85 10.23 2.47
CA GLU A 113 -7.07 9.33 1.36
C GLU A 113 -6.47 9.93 0.08
N VAL A 114 -5.54 9.22 -0.55
CA VAL A 114 -4.95 9.62 -1.83
C VAL A 114 -5.56 8.76 -2.92
N THR A 115 -6.48 9.36 -3.67
CA THR A 115 -7.24 8.73 -4.75
C THR A 115 -6.98 9.43 -6.09
N GLY A 116 -7.35 8.78 -7.19
CA GLY A 116 -7.27 9.39 -8.52
C GLY A 116 -5.85 9.42 -9.11
N ARG A 117 -5.54 10.46 -9.88
CA ARG A 117 -4.26 10.58 -10.62
C ARG A 117 -3.39 11.68 -10.01
N ILE A 118 -2.18 11.31 -9.63
CA ILE A 118 -1.18 12.21 -9.07
C ILE A 118 0.00 12.25 -10.04
N ASN A 119 0.33 13.41 -10.59
CA ASN A 119 1.48 13.64 -11.45
C ASN A 119 2.22 14.89 -10.97
N ALA A 120 3.43 14.70 -10.44
CA ALA A 120 4.26 15.79 -9.92
C ALA A 120 5.73 15.36 -9.83
N LYS A 121 6.65 16.32 -9.65
CA LYS A 121 8.07 16.00 -9.49
C LYS A 121 8.36 15.34 -8.12
N LYS A 122 7.84 15.93 -7.04
CA LYS A 122 7.95 15.40 -5.67
C LYS A 122 6.64 15.58 -4.93
N VAL A 123 6.23 14.56 -4.18
CA VAL A 123 5.00 14.60 -3.37
C VAL A 123 5.25 14.16 -1.93
N THR A 124 4.53 14.78 -1.00
CA THR A 124 4.49 14.35 0.40
C THR A 124 3.05 14.28 0.85
N PHE A 125 2.65 13.12 1.37
CA PHE A 125 1.33 12.89 1.93
C PHE A 125 1.47 12.57 3.40
N GLU A 126 0.78 13.34 4.25
CA GLU A 126 0.87 13.20 5.70
C GLU A 126 -0.53 13.09 6.32
N SER A 127 -0.85 11.94 6.89
CA SER A 127 -2.04 11.85 7.74
C SER A 127 -1.71 12.40 9.12
N THR A 128 -2.30 13.55 9.46
CA THR A 128 -2.04 14.23 10.75
C THR A 128 -2.74 13.55 11.92
N ALA A 129 -3.84 12.85 11.64
CA ALA A 129 -4.57 11.99 12.56
C ALA A 129 -5.18 10.85 11.75
N GLY A 130 -5.21 9.63 12.32
CA GLY A 130 -5.74 8.45 11.66
C GLY A 130 -4.79 7.80 10.64
N ALA A 131 -5.38 7.03 9.73
CA ALA A 131 -4.66 6.26 8.73
C ALA A 131 -4.53 7.01 7.39
N LEU A 132 -3.49 6.67 6.64
CA LEU A 132 -3.34 7.07 5.24
C LEU A 132 -3.71 5.89 4.34
N HIS A 133 -4.76 6.07 3.54
CA HIS A 133 -5.17 5.12 2.52
C HIS A 133 -4.79 5.65 1.14
N SER A 134 -4.22 4.81 0.29
CA SER A 134 -3.92 5.19 -1.08
C SER A 134 -4.37 4.12 -2.06
N SER A 135 -5.26 4.50 -2.96
CA SER A 135 -5.69 3.75 -4.15
C SER A 135 -5.31 4.47 -5.45
N SER A 136 -4.44 5.49 -5.36
CA SER A 136 -4.09 6.36 -6.48
C SER A 136 -3.18 5.72 -7.54
N LYS A 137 -3.30 6.23 -8.77
CA LYS A 137 -2.29 6.12 -9.82
C LYS A 137 -1.34 7.30 -9.67
N LEU A 138 -0.23 7.05 -8.99
CA LEU A 138 0.75 8.04 -8.61
C LEU A 138 1.98 7.95 -9.50
N SER A 139 2.34 9.09 -10.07
CA SER A 139 3.52 9.27 -10.90
C SER A 139 4.33 10.45 -10.33
N ALA A 140 5.37 10.16 -9.54
CA ALA A 140 6.32 11.18 -9.09
C ALA A 140 7.75 10.66 -8.94
N ARG A 141 8.76 11.49 -9.20
CA ARG A 141 10.17 11.09 -9.01
C ARG A 141 10.46 10.72 -7.55
N SER A 142 9.92 11.50 -6.61
CA SER A 142 10.07 11.24 -5.17
C SER A 142 8.72 11.28 -4.46
N VAL A 143 8.45 10.24 -3.67
CA VAL A 143 7.23 10.08 -2.87
C VAL A 143 7.61 9.97 -1.41
N THR A 144 6.97 10.76 -0.56
CA THR A 144 7.08 10.63 0.89
C THR A 144 5.71 10.41 1.50
N LEU A 145 5.53 9.32 2.24
CA LEU A 145 4.31 9.02 2.98
C LEU A 145 4.57 9.04 4.48
N LYS A 146 3.66 9.66 5.25
CA LYS A 146 3.73 9.74 6.70
C LYS A 146 2.35 9.52 7.31
N ALA A 147 2.21 8.58 8.24
CA ALA A 147 1.01 8.39 9.05
C ALA A 147 1.32 7.43 10.20
N GLN A 148 0.37 7.20 11.12
CA GLN A 148 0.52 6.10 12.09
C GLN A 148 0.36 4.73 11.42
N HIS A 149 -0.56 4.65 10.47
CA HIS A 149 -0.88 3.46 9.68
C HIS A 149 -1.00 3.85 8.22
N ILE A 150 -0.39 3.07 7.32
CA ILE A 150 -0.41 3.32 5.88
C ILE A 150 -0.90 2.08 5.16
N PHE A 151 -1.88 2.25 4.29
CA PHE A 151 -2.45 1.21 3.44
C PHE A 151 -2.32 1.61 1.98
N ILE A 152 -1.49 0.89 1.23
CA ILE A 152 -1.41 0.99 -0.23
C ILE A 152 -2.26 -0.13 -0.79
N MET A 153 -3.44 0.24 -1.29
CA MET A 153 -4.51 -0.67 -1.71
C MET A 153 -4.13 -1.44 -2.98
N PRO A 154 -4.79 -2.58 -3.28
CA PRO A 154 -4.52 -3.39 -4.47
C PRO A 154 -4.57 -2.62 -5.78
N GLU A 155 -5.45 -1.63 -5.91
CA GLU A 155 -5.62 -0.83 -7.12
C GLU A 155 -4.53 0.25 -7.29
N ALA A 156 -3.73 0.50 -6.25
CA ALA A 156 -2.72 1.54 -6.25
C ALA A 156 -1.56 1.19 -7.19
N ILE A 157 -1.15 2.18 -8.00
CA ILE A 157 0.00 2.05 -8.89
C ILE A 157 0.90 3.25 -8.66
N TYR A 158 2.05 3.01 -8.02
CA TYR A 158 3.05 4.02 -7.78
C TYR A 158 4.15 3.85 -8.81
N SER A 159 4.51 4.91 -9.53
CA SER A 159 5.72 4.99 -10.34
C SER A 159 6.61 6.04 -9.71
N CYS A 160 7.75 5.62 -9.16
CA CYS A 160 8.70 6.51 -8.51
C CYS A 160 10.13 5.99 -8.51
N ALA A 161 11.10 6.90 -8.47
CA ALA A 161 12.52 6.57 -8.32
C ALA A 161 12.90 6.50 -6.83
N LYS A 162 12.24 7.28 -5.99
CA LYS A 162 12.44 7.29 -4.53
C LYS A 162 11.11 7.22 -3.79
N LEU A 163 10.96 6.21 -2.94
CA LEU A 163 9.88 6.10 -1.97
C LEU A 163 10.46 6.20 -0.55
N ARG A 164 9.96 7.14 0.24
CA ARG A 164 10.24 7.24 1.67
C ARG A 164 8.93 7.08 2.44
N VAL A 165 8.91 6.19 3.42
CA VAL A 165 7.73 5.96 4.25
C VAL A 165 8.13 6.04 5.71
N VAL A 166 7.32 6.74 6.51
CA VAL A 166 7.46 6.80 7.97
C VAL A 166 6.11 6.42 8.57
N SER A 167 6.05 5.29 9.26
CA SER A 167 4.80 4.78 9.86
C SER A 167 5.07 3.81 10.99
N ARG A 168 4.09 3.52 11.85
CA ARG A 168 4.22 2.39 12.78
C ARG A 168 3.98 1.06 12.05
N ARG A 169 2.95 1.01 11.19
CA ARG A 169 2.58 -0.17 10.39
C ARG A 169 2.27 0.21 8.95
N ILE A 170 2.67 -0.63 8.01
CA ILE A 170 2.43 -0.43 6.58
C ILE A 170 1.92 -1.73 5.98
N GLN A 171 0.86 -1.63 5.17
CA GLN A 171 0.37 -2.70 4.33
C GLN A 171 0.46 -2.27 2.87
N VAL A 172 1.12 -3.08 2.05
CA VAL A 172 1.31 -2.87 0.62
C VAL A 172 0.69 -4.04 -0.13
N ASP A 173 -0.49 -3.81 -0.69
CA ASP A 173 -1.16 -4.77 -1.57
C ASP A 173 -1.15 -4.28 -3.03
N GLY A 174 -0.82 -3.01 -3.26
CA GLY A 174 -0.67 -2.42 -4.58
C GLY A 174 0.72 -2.59 -5.22
N CYS A 175 0.90 -1.97 -6.39
CA CYS A 175 2.13 -2.04 -7.16
C CYS A 175 2.99 -0.77 -7.02
N ILE A 176 4.21 -0.89 -6.51
CA ILE A 176 5.23 0.15 -6.48
C ILE A 176 6.31 -0.15 -7.51
N ARG A 177 6.37 0.68 -8.55
CA ARG A 177 7.13 0.51 -9.76
C ARG A 177 8.21 1.57 -9.90
N CYS A 178 9.22 1.25 -10.71
CA CYS A 178 10.24 2.22 -11.09
C CYS A 178 9.65 3.40 -11.87
N TRP A 179 10.34 4.53 -11.86
CA TRP A 179 10.00 5.70 -12.66
C TRP A 179 10.22 5.40 -14.13
N SER A 180 9.19 5.59 -14.97
CA SER A 180 9.24 5.26 -16.40
C SER A 180 10.46 5.86 -17.13
N GLN A 181 10.87 7.07 -16.76
CA GLN A 181 11.99 7.77 -17.39
C GLN A 181 13.37 7.36 -16.85
N GLU A 182 13.45 6.61 -15.74
CA GLU A 182 14.72 6.29 -15.05
C GLU A 182 14.65 4.86 -14.49
N ARG A 183 14.69 3.85 -15.38
CA ARG A 183 14.65 2.41 -15.03
C ARG A 183 15.91 1.89 -14.33
N SER A 184 16.94 2.73 -14.20
CA SER A 184 18.27 2.33 -13.72
C SER A 184 18.29 2.04 -12.23
N ARG A 185 17.56 2.82 -11.42
CA ARG A 185 17.65 2.75 -9.95
C ARG A 185 16.38 3.16 -9.25
N MET A 186 15.98 2.38 -8.26
CA MET A 186 14.90 2.69 -7.33
C MET A 186 15.40 2.61 -5.89
N ILE A 187 14.97 3.56 -5.06
CA ILE A 187 15.33 3.66 -3.65
C ILE A 187 14.04 3.61 -2.82
N VAL A 188 13.91 2.60 -1.96
CA VAL A 188 12.80 2.40 -1.04
C VAL A 188 13.33 2.45 0.39
N LEU A 189 12.92 3.47 1.13
CA LEU A 189 13.30 3.70 2.52
C LEU A 189 12.05 3.67 3.38
N ILE A 190 11.94 2.64 4.21
CA ILE A 190 10.78 2.42 5.06
C ILE A 190 11.23 2.44 6.51
N ASP A 191 10.78 3.46 7.23
CA ASP A 191 10.89 3.54 8.67
C ASP A 191 9.56 3.10 9.29
N ALA A 192 9.49 1.81 9.65
CA ALA A 192 8.32 1.23 10.27
C ALA A 192 8.64 -0.01 11.10
N ALA A 193 7.85 -0.24 12.15
CA ALA A 193 7.97 -1.41 13.01
C ALA A 193 7.55 -2.70 12.28
N LEU A 194 6.53 -2.62 11.42
CA LEU A 194 6.05 -3.74 10.61
C LEU A 194 5.69 -3.28 9.19
N LEU A 195 6.26 -3.96 8.21
CA LEU A 195 5.85 -3.90 6.82
C LEU A 195 5.22 -5.23 6.41
N HIS A 196 3.96 -5.17 5.99
CA HIS A 196 3.25 -6.27 5.34
C HIS A 196 3.18 -6.01 3.84
N ILE A 197 3.62 -6.98 3.04
CA ILE A 197 3.42 -6.98 1.59
C ILE A 197 2.44 -8.11 1.29
N GLY A 198 1.24 -7.77 0.82
CA GLY A 198 0.22 -8.77 0.48
C GLY A 198 0.55 -9.53 -0.79
N VAL A 199 -0.25 -10.55 -1.11
CA VAL A 199 -0.04 -11.45 -2.25
C VAL A 199 0.01 -10.70 -3.59
N ASP A 200 -0.83 -9.69 -3.74
CA ASP A 200 -0.87 -8.82 -4.93
C ASP A 200 0.17 -7.68 -4.87
N GLY A 201 0.78 -7.48 -3.70
CA GLY A 201 1.75 -6.43 -3.44
C GLY A 201 3.05 -6.66 -4.23
N ALA A 202 3.52 -5.63 -4.90
CA ALA A 202 4.77 -5.69 -5.67
C ALA A 202 5.62 -4.44 -5.49
N ILE A 203 6.92 -4.61 -5.26
CA ILE A 203 7.91 -3.54 -5.16
C ILE A 203 9.03 -3.79 -6.16
N GLY A 204 9.33 -2.79 -6.99
CA GLY A 204 10.39 -2.85 -8.01
C GLY A 204 9.96 -3.44 -9.35
N ALA A 205 8.72 -3.94 -9.46
CA ALA A 205 8.15 -4.42 -10.72
C ALA A 205 7.82 -3.24 -11.66
N SER A 206 8.17 -3.30 -12.94
CA SER A 206 7.69 -2.43 -14.02
C SER A 206 6.70 -3.24 -14.89
N ARG A 207 5.62 -2.59 -15.36
CA ARG A 207 4.48 -3.29 -15.98
C ARG A 207 4.70 -3.49 -17.48
N THR A 208 4.16 -4.59 -18.01
CA THR A 208 3.12 -4.53 -19.03
C THR A 208 1.93 -5.39 -18.57
N ILE A 209 0.73 -4.81 -18.55
CA ILE A 209 -0.53 -5.56 -18.47
C ILE A 209 -1.26 -5.04 -19.69
N PHE A 210 -1.00 -5.71 -20.81
CA PHE A 210 -1.80 -5.82 -22.01
C PHE A 210 -0.94 -6.65 -22.95
N ASP A 211 -0.84 -7.95 -22.70
CA ASP A 211 -0.74 -8.91 -23.80
C ASP A 211 -1.27 -10.26 -23.31
N LYS A 212 -2.48 -10.57 -23.75
CA LYS A 212 -3.07 -11.90 -23.72
C LYS A 212 -2.49 -12.75 -24.86
N SER A 213 -1.18 -12.74 -25.03
CA SER A 213 -0.50 -13.59 -26.00
C SER A 213 0.73 -14.22 -25.37
N VAL A 214 0.59 -15.51 -25.09
CA VAL A 214 1.59 -16.59 -25.19
C VAL A 214 3.04 -16.12 -25.48
N LEU A 215 3.95 -16.58 -24.61
CA LEU A 215 5.43 -16.55 -24.65
C LEU A 215 6.12 -15.41 -23.88
N ARG A 216 6.60 -15.77 -22.68
CA ARG A 216 7.86 -15.34 -22.04
C ARG A 216 8.37 -13.95 -22.47
N THR A 217 7.75 -12.89 -21.97
CA THR A 217 8.35 -11.55 -21.98
C THR A 217 8.76 -11.22 -20.55
N SER A 218 10.05 -10.97 -20.37
CA SER A 218 10.71 -10.70 -19.09
C SER A 218 9.91 -9.74 -18.24
N GLU A 219 9.63 -10.10 -16.98
CA GLU A 219 9.13 -9.13 -16.01
C GLU A 219 10.13 -7.97 -15.95
N ASP A 220 9.73 -6.82 -16.51
CA ASP A 220 10.57 -5.65 -16.58
C ASP A 220 10.75 -5.19 -15.12
N ALA A 221 11.85 -5.54 -14.48
CA ALA A 221 12.14 -5.15 -13.09
C ALA A 221 13.08 -3.94 -13.09
N VAL A 222 13.12 -3.18 -12.01
CA VAL A 222 14.14 -2.13 -11.87
C VAL A 222 15.54 -2.74 -11.92
N ASN A 223 16.49 -2.12 -12.63
CA ASN A 223 17.86 -2.64 -12.70
C ASN A 223 18.52 -2.76 -11.33
N LEU A 224 18.47 -1.67 -10.53
CA LEU A 224 19.04 -1.60 -9.19
C LEU A 224 17.98 -1.21 -8.17
N LEU A 225 17.65 -2.12 -7.23
CA LEU A 225 16.76 -1.82 -6.11
C LEU A 225 17.58 -1.64 -4.83
N TYR A 226 17.52 -0.45 -4.22
CA TYR A 226 17.95 -0.25 -2.84
C TYR A 226 16.73 -0.25 -1.93
N PHE A 227 16.60 -1.28 -1.11
CA PHE A 227 15.49 -1.44 -0.17
C PHE A 227 16.03 -1.47 1.26
N ARG A 228 15.56 -0.53 2.10
CA ARG A 228 15.88 -0.49 3.52
C ARG A 228 14.60 -0.38 4.35
N LEU A 229 14.41 -1.33 5.25
CA LEU A 229 13.37 -1.35 6.27
C LEU A 229 14.03 -1.34 7.66
N THR A 230 13.52 -0.52 8.59
CA THR A 230 14.04 -0.47 9.97
C THR A 230 13.49 -1.58 10.87
N GLY A 231 12.23 -2.01 10.70
CA GLY A 231 11.59 -3.06 11.51
C GLY A 231 11.40 -4.40 10.78
N CYS A 232 10.32 -5.12 11.13
CA CYS A 232 10.04 -6.47 10.66
C CYS A 232 9.33 -6.49 9.30
N LEU A 233 9.66 -7.49 8.47
CA LEU A 233 9.09 -7.71 7.14
C LEU A 233 8.21 -8.97 7.13
N ALA A 234 6.91 -8.83 6.88
CA ALA A 234 6.02 -9.93 6.49
C ALA A 234 5.76 -9.83 4.98
N ASN A 235 6.46 -10.63 4.18
CA ASN A 235 6.38 -10.56 2.72
C ASN A 235 5.62 -11.75 2.14
N PHE A 236 4.46 -11.50 1.55
CA PHE A 236 3.65 -12.47 0.80
C PHE A 236 3.55 -12.14 -0.69
N GLY A 237 4.08 -10.99 -1.09
CA GLY A 237 4.11 -10.53 -2.47
C GLY A 237 5.52 -10.58 -3.06
N ARG A 238 5.83 -9.60 -3.91
CA ARG A 238 7.06 -9.59 -4.71
C ARG A 238 7.92 -8.37 -4.40
N ILE A 239 9.22 -8.61 -4.19
CA ILE A 239 10.25 -7.58 -4.19
C ILE A 239 11.26 -7.98 -5.26
N VAL A 240 11.37 -7.22 -6.34
CA VAL A 240 12.10 -7.64 -7.55
C VAL A 240 13.06 -6.57 -8.07
N SER A 241 14.17 -7.03 -8.64
CA SER A 241 15.12 -6.24 -9.40
C SER A 241 15.72 -7.09 -10.52
N HIS A 242 16.08 -6.49 -11.65
CA HIS A 242 16.67 -7.19 -12.79
C HIS A 242 18.14 -7.56 -12.55
N SER A 243 18.97 -6.61 -12.10
CA SER A 243 20.42 -6.82 -12.02
C SER A 243 20.94 -6.95 -10.59
N LYS A 244 20.55 -6.05 -9.68
CA LYS A 244 21.04 -6.08 -8.29
C LYS A 244 20.01 -5.54 -7.32
N MET A 245 19.84 -6.26 -6.20
CA MET A 245 19.07 -5.81 -5.05
C MET A 245 19.99 -5.65 -3.84
N MET A 246 19.92 -4.49 -3.19
CA MET A 246 20.46 -4.26 -1.85
C MET A 246 19.28 -4.27 -0.88
N LEU A 247 19.05 -5.40 -0.22
CA LEU A 247 17.97 -5.59 0.74
C LEU A 247 18.51 -5.50 2.18
N HIS A 248 18.02 -4.55 2.96
CA HIS A 248 18.34 -4.40 4.38
C HIS A 248 17.05 -4.38 5.21
N VAL A 249 16.87 -5.35 6.09
CA VAL A 249 15.76 -5.43 7.06
C VAL A 249 16.38 -5.35 8.46
N GLY A 250 16.00 -4.33 9.23
CA GLY A 250 16.55 -4.09 10.57
C GLY A 250 15.90 -4.96 11.66
N GLY A 251 14.69 -5.45 11.43
CA GLY A 251 14.02 -6.44 12.29
C GLY A 251 14.02 -7.85 11.69
N SER A 252 13.06 -8.66 12.11
CA SER A 252 12.91 -10.03 11.61
C SER A 252 12.18 -10.09 10.28
N VAL A 253 12.58 -11.02 9.40
CA VAL A 253 11.74 -11.45 8.28
C VAL A 253 10.77 -12.51 8.83
N LEU A 254 9.51 -12.14 8.90
CA LEU A 254 8.42 -13.00 9.34
C LEU A 254 8.02 -13.88 8.18
N SER A 255 8.52 -15.11 8.15
CA SER A 255 7.89 -16.16 7.36
C SER A 255 6.63 -16.62 8.09
N LEU A 256 5.60 -17.01 7.33
CA LEU A 256 4.65 -17.97 7.88
C LEU A 256 5.45 -19.25 8.08
N GLN A 257 5.64 -19.66 9.33
CA GLN A 257 6.35 -20.91 9.66
C GLN A 257 5.68 -22.15 9.05
N ASP A 258 4.44 -22.02 8.57
CA ASP A 258 3.78 -23.03 7.78
C ASP A 258 3.39 -22.43 6.43
N SER A 259 3.61 -23.18 5.36
CA SER A 259 3.28 -22.91 3.96
C SER A 259 1.79 -22.66 3.67
N ARG A 260 0.99 -22.26 4.67
CA ARG A 260 -0.44 -22.01 4.63
C ARG A 260 -0.71 -20.53 4.86
N ILE A 261 -0.74 -19.79 3.76
CA ILE A 261 -1.12 -18.38 3.71
C ILE A 261 -2.62 -18.25 3.44
N ASP A 262 -3.46 -18.57 4.41
CA ASP A 262 -4.79 -17.97 4.40
C ASP A 262 -5.27 -17.61 5.81
N SER A 263 -5.88 -16.43 5.91
CA SER A 263 -6.58 -16.02 7.12
C SER A 263 -7.77 -16.93 7.43
N ALA A 264 -8.27 -17.66 6.41
CA ALA A 264 -9.33 -18.63 6.55
C ALA A 264 -8.89 -19.89 7.31
N SER A 265 -7.69 -20.44 7.10
CA SER A 265 -7.18 -21.58 7.90
C SER A 265 -6.88 -21.17 9.33
N ARG A 266 -6.43 -19.94 9.59
CA ARG A 266 -6.28 -19.44 10.97
C ARG A 266 -7.63 -19.28 11.66
N GLY A 267 -8.63 -18.73 10.96
CA GLY A 267 -10.00 -18.64 11.47
C GLY A 267 -10.62 -20.01 11.68
N TYR A 268 -10.33 -20.97 10.80
CA TYR A 268 -10.82 -22.34 10.88
C TYR A 268 -10.10 -23.16 11.97
N ALA A 269 -8.80 -22.97 12.19
CA ALA A 269 -8.06 -23.56 13.30
C ALA A 269 -8.55 -23.04 14.65
N ALA A 270 -8.80 -21.73 14.76
CA ALA A 270 -9.46 -21.14 15.92
C ALA A 270 -10.87 -21.70 16.11
N LEU A 271 -11.64 -21.88 15.03
CA LEU A 271 -12.97 -22.50 15.08
C LEU A 271 -12.93 -23.98 15.52
N LYS A 272 -11.95 -24.77 15.04
CA LYS A 272 -11.72 -26.16 15.47
C LYS A 272 -11.41 -26.23 16.96
N GLN A 273 -10.57 -25.33 17.47
CA GLN A 273 -10.27 -25.23 18.91
C GLN A 273 -11.51 -24.83 19.72
N ILE A 274 -12.29 -23.85 19.26
CA ILE A 274 -13.54 -23.42 19.91
C ILE A 274 -14.57 -24.56 19.91
N LYS A 275 -14.62 -25.38 18.86
CA LYS A 275 -15.49 -26.57 18.76
C LYS A 275 -14.93 -27.80 19.49
N GLY A 276 -13.79 -27.70 20.17
CA GLY A 276 -13.18 -28.81 20.92
C GLY A 276 -12.56 -29.91 20.05
N VAL A 277 -12.36 -29.65 18.76
CA VAL A 277 -11.78 -30.61 17.80
C VAL A 277 -10.27 -30.38 17.72
N SER A 278 -9.53 -30.77 18.77
CA SER A 278 -8.07 -30.82 18.71
C SER A 278 -7.63 -32.17 18.15
N SER A 279 -7.02 -32.21 16.97
CA SER A 279 -6.22 -33.38 16.56
C SER A 279 -4.78 -33.16 17.03
N GLY A 280 -4.31 -34.00 17.95
CA GLY A 280 -2.88 -34.15 18.19
C GLY A 280 -2.24 -34.63 16.90
N ALA A 281 -1.26 -33.90 16.38
CA ALA A 281 -0.48 -34.36 15.25
C ALA A 281 0.26 -35.64 15.66
N SER A 282 -0.10 -36.79 15.07
CA SER A 282 0.73 -37.99 15.14
C SER A 282 1.84 -37.85 14.08
N ASP A 283 3.09 -37.97 14.49
CA ASP A 283 4.32 -37.85 13.67
C ASP A 283 4.51 -38.96 12.62
N SER A 284 3.45 -39.66 12.21
CA SER A 284 3.53 -40.62 11.10
C SER A 284 3.20 -39.92 9.78
N LEU A 285 4.10 -40.02 8.80
CA LEU A 285 3.88 -39.54 7.44
C LEU A 285 2.57 -40.10 6.86
N PRO A 286 1.69 -39.26 6.29
CA PRO A 286 0.40 -39.71 5.78
C PRO A 286 0.61 -40.56 4.51
N THR A 287 0.07 -41.78 4.49
CA THR A 287 0.20 -42.71 3.36
C THR A 287 -1.17 -43.20 2.87
N SER A 288 -1.23 -43.67 1.61
CA SER A 288 -2.44 -44.24 1.01
C SER A 288 -3.01 -45.41 1.81
N ARG A 289 -2.14 -46.20 2.47
CA ARG A 289 -2.54 -47.27 3.38
C ARG A 289 -3.27 -46.74 4.63
N THR A 290 -2.81 -45.61 5.18
CA THR A 290 -3.47 -44.95 6.31
C THR A 290 -4.85 -44.41 5.91
N LEU A 291 -4.97 -43.88 4.67
CA LEU A 291 -6.24 -43.39 4.11
C LEU A 291 -7.25 -44.52 3.91
N SER A 292 -6.83 -45.62 3.28
CA SER A 292 -7.70 -46.80 3.08
C SER A 292 -8.15 -47.41 4.40
N SER A 293 -7.26 -47.49 5.41
CA SER A 293 -7.63 -47.97 6.74
C SER A 293 -8.61 -47.03 7.44
N ALA A 294 -8.46 -45.71 7.29
CA ALA A 294 -9.36 -44.73 7.90
C ALA A 294 -10.78 -44.78 7.29
N ILE A 295 -10.89 -45.07 6.00
CA ILE A 295 -12.17 -45.29 5.30
C ILE A 295 -12.84 -46.56 5.83
N LEU A 296 -12.09 -47.66 5.90
CA LEU A 296 -12.61 -48.95 6.38
C LEU A 296 -13.02 -48.94 7.85
N CYS A 297 -12.37 -48.11 8.66
CA CYS A 297 -12.72 -47.93 10.07
C CYS A 297 -13.74 -46.82 10.33
N GLU A 298 -14.39 -46.29 9.27
CA GLU A 298 -15.41 -45.23 9.36
C GLU A 298 -14.97 -44.02 10.19
N LYS A 299 -13.72 -43.56 10.00
CA LYS A 299 -13.18 -42.37 10.67
C LYS A 299 -13.16 -41.17 9.71
N PRO A 300 -14.30 -40.48 9.52
CA PRO A 300 -14.43 -39.43 8.50
C PRO A 300 -13.44 -38.27 8.70
N ASP A 301 -13.11 -37.94 9.95
CA ASP A 301 -12.18 -36.86 10.27
C ASP A 301 -10.74 -37.18 9.84
N THR A 302 -10.33 -38.44 10.00
CA THR A 302 -8.99 -38.90 9.58
C THR A 302 -8.91 -38.99 8.06
N VAL A 303 -9.99 -39.41 7.39
CA VAL A 303 -10.08 -39.43 5.92
C VAL A 303 -9.97 -38.03 5.34
N ALA A 304 -10.71 -37.07 5.88
CA ALA A 304 -10.66 -35.67 5.45
C ALA A 304 -9.25 -35.08 5.61
N GLN A 305 -8.60 -35.33 6.75
CA GLN A 305 -7.26 -34.83 7.02
C GLN A 305 -6.19 -35.43 6.08
N LEU A 306 -6.33 -36.71 5.70
CA LEU A 306 -5.41 -37.39 4.78
C LEU A 306 -5.61 -36.94 3.32
N LEU A 307 -6.86 -36.70 2.89
CA LEU A 307 -7.17 -36.10 1.59
C LEU A 307 -6.68 -34.65 1.50
N GLU A 308 -6.88 -33.84 2.54
CA GLU A 308 -6.34 -32.46 2.62
C GLU A 308 -4.81 -32.41 2.61
N SER A 309 -4.17 -33.50 3.05
CA SER A 309 -2.70 -33.65 3.01
C SER A 309 -2.20 -34.15 1.64
N GLY A 310 -3.08 -34.31 0.65
CA GLY A 310 -2.73 -34.66 -0.72
C GLY A 310 -2.49 -36.15 -0.98
N VAL A 311 -2.94 -37.03 -0.08
CA VAL A 311 -2.81 -38.49 -0.26
C VAL A 311 -3.88 -39.00 -1.21
N ASP A 312 -3.48 -39.63 -2.32
CA ASP A 312 -4.38 -40.32 -3.23
C ASP A 312 -4.52 -41.81 -2.84
N LEU A 313 -5.72 -42.36 -2.97
CA LEU A 313 -5.96 -43.81 -2.83
C LEU A 313 -5.23 -44.62 -3.91
N ASN A 314 -4.98 -44.02 -5.09
CA ASN A 314 -4.36 -44.67 -6.24
C ASN A 314 -2.84 -44.52 -6.31
N ASP A 315 -2.20 -43.96 -5.28
CA ASP A 315 -0.74 -43.91 -5.19
C ASP A 315 -0.17 -45.34 -5.08
N LEU A 316 0.11 -45.93 -6.24
CA LEU A 316 0.81 -47.20 -6.38
C LEU A 316 2.25 -47.02 -5.91
N ILE A 317 2.62 -47.73 -4.85
CA ILE A 317 4.01 -47.90 -4.45
C ILE A 317 4.77 -48.50 -5.63
N LYS A 318 5.54 -47.68 -6.38
CA LYS A 318 6.61 -48.21 -7.23
C LYS A 318 7.65 -48.82 -6.29
N VAL A 319 7.54 -50.13 -6.09
CA VAL A 319 8.60 -50.91 -5.45
C VAL A 319 9.84 -50.76 -6.35
N LEU A 320 10.80 -49.97 -5.90
CA LEU A 320 12.15 -49.94 -6.47
C LEU A 320 12.72 -51.36 -6.33
N LYS A 321 12.77 -52.10 -7.45
CA LYS A 321 13.60 -53.30 -7.54
C LYS A 321 15.05 -52.85 -7.41
N ILE A 322 15.60 -53.00 -6.21
CA ILE A 322 17.04 -52.97 -5.98
C ILE A 322 17.61 -54.19 -6.71
N TYR A 323 18.32 -53.97 -7.82
CA TYR A 323 19.21 -54.98 -8.37
C TYR A 323 20.42 -55.08 -7.44
N ASN A 324 20.49 -56.15 -6.65
CA ASN A 324 21.73 -56.53 -5.98
C ASN A 324 22.70 -57.02 -7.05
N TYR A 325 23.68 -56.19 -7.41
CA TYR A 325 24.93 -56.68 -7.98
C TYR A 325 25.84 -57.11 -6.82
N GLN A 326 26.11 -58.40 -6.72
CA GLN A 326 27.29 -58.93 -6.05
C GLN A 326 27.93 -59.97 -6.97
N PHE A 327 29.14 -59.62 -7.43
CA PHE A 327 30.17 -60.37 -8.17
C PHE A 327 29.76 -61.22 -9.37
#